data_AF-A0A523DND5-F1
#
_entry.id   AF-A0A523DND5-F1
#
_cell.length_a   1.000
_cell.length_b   1.000
_cell.length_c   1.000
_cell.angle_alpha   90.00
_cell.angle_beta   90.00
_cell.angle_gamma   90.00
#
_symmetry.space_group_name_H-M   'P 1'
#
loop_
_entity.id
_entity.type
_entity.pdbx_description
1 polymer ?
#
loop_
_entity_poly.entity_id
_entity_poly.type
_entity_poly.pdbx_seq_one_letter_code
_entity_poly.pdbx_strand_id
1 'polypeptide(L)'
;MNTLRSIFLVAGKDLRSEIRSGRNIITVLFFALVVLIIFHFAFDLADVDFTTVGPGLIWVAISFAGILSLQSSFAREGDRDGLSGLLLSCADPTAIYLGKAFSALVSLLVAEAFFLPAAALLFNTDLRPVMVPLATVVVIHTAGYVAVGTLFSAMTLKVRRGHLLLPVLQLTVTIPLLMSAVKATSGVLVTGTLAGAGIWLRVGIVYDIIFLVAASLLFEPLIED
;
A
#
# COMPACT_ATOMS: atom_id res chain seq x y z
N MET A 1 -1.48 -27.83 -10.02
CA MET A 1 -1.82 -27.39 -8.64
C MET A 1 -2.77 -26.21 -8.77
N ASN A 2 -3.90 -26.16 -8.05
CA ASN A 2 -4.83 -25.02 -8.15
C ASN A 2 -4.08 -23.70 -7.89
N THR A 3 -4.10 -22.78 -8.85
CA THR A 3 -3.45 -21.46 -8.81
C THR A 3 -3.80 -20.70 -7.53
N LEU A 4 -5.06 -20.75 -7.10
CA LEU A 4 -5.53 -20.18 -5.83
C LEU A 4 -4.77 -20.72 -4.61
N ARG A 5 -4.49 -22.03 -4.56
CA ARG A 5 -3.80 -22.65 -3.42
C ARG A 5 -2.34 -22.19 -3.37
N SER A 6 -1.70 -22.02 -4.52
CA SER A 6 -0.34 -21.48 -4.61
C SER A 6 -0.28 -20.02 -4.14
N ILE A 7 -1.24 -19.18 -4.53
CA ILE A 7 -1.35 -17.78 -4.09
C ILE A 7 -1.40 -17.70 -2.56
N PHE A 8 -2.31 -18.45 -1.93
CA PHE A 8 -2.45 -18.43 -0.46
C PHE A 8 -1.24 -19.02 0.27
N LEU A 9 -0.56 -20.00 -0.31
CA LEU A 9 0.66 -20.57 0.28
C LEU A 9 1.83 -19.58 0.25
N VAL A 10 2.01 -18.86 -0.86
CA VAL A 10 3.04 -17.80 -0.97
C VAL A 10 2.72 -16.67 -0.01
N ALA A 11 1.47 -16.18 -0.02
CA ALA A 11 1.04 -15.11 0.88
C ALA A 11 1.19 -15.50 2.36
N GLY A 12 0.80 -16.71 2.74
CA GLY A 12 0.91 -17.19 4.12
C GLY A 12 2.36 -17.33 4.59
N LYS A 13 3.27 -17.74 3.70
CA LYS A 13 4.71 -17.80 4.00
C LYS A 13 5.27 -16.41 4.27
N ASP A 14 5.00 -15.45 3.38
CA ASP A 14 5.53 -14.08 3.48
C ASP A 14 4.94 -13.36 4.71
N LEU A 15 3.63 -13.47 4.93
CA LEU A 15 2.97 -12.87 6.10
C LEU A 15 3.50 -13.45 7.42
N ARG A 16 3.73 -14.76 7.50
CA ARG A 16 4.32 -15.39 8.70
C ARG A 16 5.77 -14.95 8.91
N SER A 17 6.52 -14.75 7.84
CA SER A 17 7.89 -14.20 7.89
C SER A 17 7.90 -12.75 8.37
N GLU A 18 6.92 -11.96 7.94
CA GLU A 18 6.79 -10.55 8.34
C GLU A 18 6.40 -10.42 9.81
N ILE A 19 5.37 -11.16 10.25
CA ILE A 19 4.92 -11.18 11.66
C ILE A 19 6.04 -11.67 12.59
N ARG A 20 6.77 -12.73 12.21
CA ARG A 20 7.87 -13.27 13.02
C ARG A 20 9.06 -12.33 13.12
N SER A 21 9.30 -11.54 12.08
CA SER A 21 10.34 -10.53 12.09
C SER A 21 9.98 -9.33 12.95
N GLY A 22 8.72 -8.87 12.94
CA GLY A 22 8.18 -7.74 13.72
C GLY A 22 8.79 -6.36 13.41
N ARG A 23 10.04 -6.34 12.95
CA ARG A 23 10.88 -5.15 12.75
C ARG A 23 10.31 -4.23 11.68
N ASN A 24 9.77 -4.78 10.60
CA ASN A 24 9.21 -3.98 9.52
C ASN A 24 7.97 -3.20 9.96
N ILE A 25 7.01 -3.88 10.60
CA ILE A 25 5.77 -3.28 11.08
C ILE A 25 6.06 -2.19 12.11
N ILE A 26 6.99 -2.41 13.03
CA ILE A 26 7.40 -1.41 14.03
C ILE A 26 8.00 -0.17 13.35
N THR A 27 8.88 -0.35 12.37
CA THR A 27 9.48 0.79 11.64
C THR A 27 8.43 1.58 10.87
N VAL A 28 7.51 0.89 10.18
CA VAL A 28 6.41 1.51 9.44
C VAL A 28 5.47 2.29 10.37
N LEU A 29 5.06 1.68 11.49
CA LEU A 29 4.21 2.33 12.50
C LEU A 29 4.88 3.54 13.14
N PHE A 30 6.16 3.40 13.52
CA PHE A 30 6.91 4.50 14.11
C PHE A 30 7.04 5.67 13.15
N PHE A 31 7.37 5.41 11.88
CA PHE A 31 7.44 6.45 10.87
C PHE A 31 6.09 7.16 10.69
N ALA A 32 5.01 6.39 10.54
CA ALA A 32 3.67 6.94 10.36
C ALA A 32 3.23 7.78 11.58
N LEU A 33 3.57 7.34 12.80
CA LEU A 33 3.29 8.09 14.03
C LEU A 33 4.08 9.40 14.10
N VAL A 34 5.37 9.39 13.74
CA VAL A 34 6.20 10.60 13.70
C VAL A 34 5.63 11.61 12.70
N VAL A 35 5.20 11.16 11.51
CA VAL A 35 4.53 12.01 10.52
C VAL A 35 3.28 12.65 11.11
N LEU A 36 2.40 11.87 11.75
CA LEU A 36 1.19 12.41 12.39
C LEU A 36 1.53 13.46 13.45
N ILE A 37 2.50 13.19 14.32
CA ILE A 37 2.93 14.11 15.38
C ILE A 37 3.43 15.43 14.79
N ILE A 38 4.32 15.37 13.80
CA ILE A 38 4.87 16.56 13.15
C ILE A 38 3.74 17.40 12.54
N PHE A 39 2.84 16.76 11.80
CA PHE A 39 1.74 17.48 11.14
C PHE A 39 0.68 17.99 12.12
N HIS A 40 0.42 17.27 13.22
CA HIS A 40 -0.46 17.73 14.28
C HIS A 40 0.04 19.06 14.84
N PHE A 41 1.30 19.13 15.28
CA PHE A 41 1.88 20.39 15.75
C PHE A 41 1.94 21.47 14.66
N ALA A 42 2.25 21.10 13.41
CA ALA A 42 2.31 22.07 12.32
C ALA A 42 0.95 22.72 12.01
N PHE A 43 -0.14 21.97 12.09
CA PHE A 43 -1.49 22.47 11.80
C PHE A 43 -2.18 23.09 13.01
N ASP A 44 -1.89 22.62 14.22
CA ASP A 44 -2.33 23.25 15.48
C ASP A 44 -1.81 24.69 15.58
N LEU A 45 -0.57 24.93 15.15
CA LEU A 45 0.00 26.28 15.07
C LEU A 45 -0.68 27.19 14.02
N ALA A 46 -1.42 26.62 13.06
CA ALA A 46 -1.95 27.32 11.90
C ALA A 46 -3.49 27.42 11.88
N ASP A 47 -4.19 26.94 12.92
CA ASP A 47 -5.66 26.87 13.01
C ASP A 47 -6.34 26.23 11.77
N VAL A 48 -5.69 25.24 11.16
CA VAL A 48 -6.21 24.56 9.96
C VAL A 48 -7.07 23.36 10.35
N ASP A 49 -8.30 23.30 9.85
CA ASP A 49 -9.21 22.19 10.10
C ASP A 49 -8.71 20.86 9.47
N PHE A 50 -8.70 19.80 10.26
CA PHE A 50 -8.35 18.44 9.84
C PHE A 50 -9.21 17.94 8.69
N THR A 51 -10.47 18.38 8.56
CA THR A 51 -11.31 17.98 7.40
C THR A 51 -10.73 18.43 6.06
N THR A 52 -9.92 19.49 6.06
CA THR A 52 -9.31 20.08 4.86
C THR A 52 -7.97 19.43 4.52
N VAL A 53 -7.12 19.18 5.52
CA VAL A 53 -5.74 18.68 5.31
C VAL A 53 -5.53 17.20 5.68
N GLY A 54 -6.38 16.67 6.55
CA GLY A 54 -6.34 15.28 7.05
C GLY A 54 -6.35 14.22 5.96
N PRO A 55 -7.19 14.32 4.90
CA PRO A 55 -7.13 13.41 3.76
C PRO A 55 -5.74 13.31 3.13
N GLY A 56 -5.08 14.46 2.92
CA GLY A 56 -3.73 14.51 2.37
C GLY A 56 -2.71 13.86 3.30
N LEU A 57 -2.79 14.18 4.59
CA LEU A 57 -1.91 13.62 5.61
C LEU A 57 -1.98 12.10 5.71
N ILE A 58 -3.20 11.54 5.70
CA ILE A 58 -3.43 10.09 5.75
C ILE A 58 -2.73 9.41 4.57
N TRP A 59 -2.94 9.90 3.34
CA TRP A 59 -2.36 9.30 2.15
C TRP A 59 -0.84 9.51 2.01
N VAL A 60 -0.30 10.61 2.54
CA VAL A 60 1.16 10.80 2.66
C VAL A 60 1.77 9.74 3.57
N ALA A 61 1.22 9.56 4.77
CA ALA A 61 1.72 8.57 5.71
C ALA A 61 1.59 7.14 5.15
N ILE A 62 0.45 6.79 4.55
CA ILE A 62 0.22 5.50 3.88
C ILE A 62 1.24 5.29 2.76
N SER A 63 1.54 6.31 1.95
CA SER A 63 2.50 6.19 0.85
C SER A 63 3.91 5.85 1.35
N PHE A 64 4.39 6.54 2.38
CA PHE A 64 5.70 6.23 2.94
C PHE A 64 5.73 4.86 3.64
N ALA A 65 4.68 4.54 4.41
CA ALA A 65 4.50 3.24 5.02
C ALA A 65 4.54 2.10 3.99
N GLY A 66 3.85 2.28 2.87
CA GLY A 66 3.79 1.34 1.76
C GLY A 66 5.15 1.14 1.08
N ILE A 67 5.88 2.22 0.79
CA ILE A 67 7.24 2.12 0.22
C ILE A 67 8.16 1.31 1.13
N LEU A 68 8.19 1.64 2.43
CA LEU A 68 9.04 0.94 3.40
C LEU A 68 8.66 -0.54 3.50
N SER A 69 7.35 -0.83 3.55
CA SER A 69 6.84 -2.20 3.60
C SER A 69 7.29 -3.01 2.38
N LEU A 70 7.07 -2.47 1.17
CA LEU A 70 7.41 -3.13 -0.09
C LEU A 70 8.91 -3.35 -0.26
N GLN A 71 9.73 -2.33 0.05
CA GLN A 71 11.21 -2.45 0.02
C GLN A 71 11.70 -3.58 0.92
N SER A 72 11.15 -3.68 2.13
CA SER A 72 11.56 -4.69 3.10
C SER A 72 11.16 -6.12 2.72
N SER A 73 10.02 -6.27 2.02
CA SER A 73 9.50 -7.58 1.58
C SER A 73 10.44 -8.20 0.54
N PHE A 74 10.83 -7.40 -0.46
CA PHE A 74 11.66 -7.85 -1.57
C PHE A 74 13.16 -7.90 -1.26
N ALA A 75 13.65 -7.06 -0.34
CA ALA A 75 15.03 -7.14 0.15
C ALA A 75 15.37 -8.52 0.76
N ARG A 76 14.38 -9.21 1.34
CA ARG A 76 14.57 -10.57 1.90
C ARG A 76 14.83 -11.65 0.84
N GLU A 77 14.43 -11.39 -0.41
CA GLU A 77 14.64 -12.31 -1.53
C GLU A 77 15.86 -11.98 -2.36
N GLY A 78 16.23 -10.69 -2.46
CA GLY A 78 17.45 -10.25 -3.14
C GLY A 78 18.75 -10.75 -2.50
N ASP A 79 18.79 -10.88 -1.16
CA ASP A 79 19.99 -11.33 -0.42
C ASP A 79 20.22 -12.85 -0.45
N ARG A 80 19.28 -13.65 -0.98
CA ARG A 80 19.29 -15.13 -0.83
C ARG A 80 19.14 -15.93 -2.12
N ASP A 81 19.23 -15.29 -3.29
CA ASP A 81 18.98 -15.97 -4.58
C ASP A 81 17.58 -16.64 -4.60
N GLY A 82 16.65 -16.13 -3.79
CA GLY A 82 15.38 -16.78 -3.48
C GLY A 82 14.39 -16.77 -4.64
N LEU A 83 14.57 -15.83 -5.57
CA LEU A 83 13.84 -15.78 -6.84
C LEU A 83 14.18 -16.97 -7.72
N SER A 84 15.47 -17.34 -7.79
CA SER A 84 15.97 -18.49 -8.54
C SER A 84 15.36 -19.79 -8.01
N GLY A 85 15.17 -19.91 -6.70
CA GLY A 85 14.46 -21.04 -6.07
C GLY A 85 12.94 -21.07 -6.28
N LEU A 86 12.31 -19.90 -6.45
CA LEU A 86 10.87 -19.79 -6.74
C LEU A 86 10.55 -20.04 -8.22
N LEU A 87 11.45 -19.64 -9.13
CA LEU A 87 11.36 -19.92 -10.56
C LEU A 87 11.62 -21.40 -10.91
N LEU A 88 12.42 -22.08 -10.08
CA LEU A 88 12.59 -23.54 -10.16
C LEU A 88 11.39 -24.33 -9.61
N SER A 89 10.51 -23.69 -8.84
CA SER A 89 9.23 -24.26 -8.46
C SER A 89 8.24 -23.98 -9.59
N CYS A 90 7.57 -25.00 -10.14
CA CYS A 90 6.61 -24.89 -11.26
C CYS A 90 5.34 -24.07 -10.95
N ALA A 91 5.47 -22.94 -10.25
CA ALA A 91 4.41 -21.99 -9.96
C ALA A 91 4.33 -20.96 -11.08
N ASP A 92 3.14 -20.78 -11.61
CA ASP A 92 2.78 -19.73 -12.55
C ASP A 92 3.29 -18.35 -12.03
N PRO A 93 4.07 -17.58 -12.82
CA PRO A 93 4.56 -16.26 -12.43
C PRO A 93 3.43 -15.36 -11.92
N THR A 94 2.25 -15.41 -12.54
CA THR A 94 1.10 -14.60 -12.11
C THR A 94 0.64 -14.97 -10.70
N ALA A 95 0.73 -16.25 -10.30
CA ALA A 95 0.39 -16.69 -8.95
C ALA A 95 1.39 -16.20 -7.89
N ILE A 96 2.66 -16.08 -8.25
CA ILE A 96 3.71 -15.50 -7.37
C ILE A 96 3.44 -14.01 -7.17
N TYR A 97 3.17 -13.27 -8.25
CA TYR A 97 2.81 -11.84 -8.19
C TYR A 97 1.61 -11.60 -7.28
N LEU A 98 0.50 -12.32 -7.53
CA LEU A 98 -0.73 -12.15 -6.75
C LEU A 98 -0.54 -12.54 -5.28
N GLY A 99 0.25 -13.57 -4.98
CA GLY A 99 0.58 -13.96 -3.61
C GLY A 99 1.36 -12.86 -2.87
N LYS A 100 2.33 -12.24 -3.54
CA LYS A 100 3.11 -11.14 -2.96
C LYS A 100 2.31 -9.86 -2.80
N ALA A 101 1.56 -9.47 -3.82
CA ALA A 101 0.68 -8.32 -3.77
C ALA A 101 -0.34 -8.48 -2.62
N PHE A 102 -0.91 -9.68 -2.44
CA PHE A 102 -1.83 -9.94 -1.34
C PHE A 102 -1.14 -9.86 0.04
N SER A 103 0.06 -10.43 0.20
CA SER A 103 0.81 -10.30 1.45
C SER A 103 1.12 -8.84 1.80
N ALA A 104 1.60 -8.07 0.82
CA ALA A 104 1.89 -6.66 1.00
C ALA A 104 0.64 -5.83 1.31
N LEU A 105 -0.49 -6.17 0.67
CA LEU A 105 -1.79 -5.54 0.94
C LEU A 105 -2.21 -5.77 2.39
N VAL A 106 -2.16 -7.02 2.88
CA VAL A 106 -2.53 -7.35 4.25
C VAL A 106 -1.61 -6.62 5.25
N SER A 107 -0.30 -6.61 5.01
CA SER A 107 0.66 -5.95 5.90
C SER A 107 0.44 -4.43 5.96
N LEU A 108 0.13 -3.79 4.83
CA LEU A 108 -0.17 -2.37 4.78
C LEU A 108 -1.53 -2.04 5.42
N LEU A 109 -2.57 -2.86 5.17
CA LEU A 109 -3.88 -2.72 5.82
C LEU A 109 -3.79 -2.86 7.35
N VAL A 110 -2.94 -3.77 7.85
CA VAL A 110 -2.69 -3.89 9.29
C VAL A 110 -2.06 -2.61 9.83
N ALA A 111 -1.06 -2.05 9.16
CA ALA A 111 -0.46 -0.77 9.56
C ALA A 111 -1.49 0.37 9.53
N GLU A 112 -2.33 0.44 8.50
CA GLU A 112 -3.43 1.40 8.38
C GLU A 112 -4.47 1.28 9.49
N ALA A 113 -4.78 0.05 9.92
CA ALA A 113 -5.72 -0.20 11.02
C ALA A 113 -5.22 0.34 12.37
N PHE A 114 -3.91 0.44 12.59
CA PHE A 114 -3.33 1.13 13.75
C PHE A 114 -3.20 2.64 13.51
N PHE A 115 -2.88 3.04 12.29
CA PHE A 115 -2.64 4.42 11.92
C PHE A 115 -3.89 5.29 11.93
N LEU A 116 -5.02 4.81 11.39
CA LEU A 116 -6.27 5.58 11.32
C LEU A 116 -6.82 5.96 12.70
N PRO A 117 -6.86 5.05 13.70
CA PRO A 117 -7.21 5.43 15.07
C PRO A 117 -6.22 6.41 15.70
N ALA A 118 -4.92 6.24 15.45
CA ALA A 118 -3.90 7.16 15.95
C ALA A 118 -4.12 8.59 15.40
N ALA A 119 -4.45 8.71 14.10
CA ALA A 119 -4.81 9.99 13.49
C ALA A 119 -6.09 10.57 14.10
N ALA A 120 -7.13 9.77 14.31
CA ALA A 120 -8.37 10.22 14.95
C ALA A 120 -8.14 10.79 16.35
N LEU A 121 -7.32 10.10 17.16
CA LEU A 121 -6.98 10.51 18.53
C LEU A 121 -6.15 11.80 18.54
N LEU A 122 -5.15 11.90 17.66
CA LEU A 122 -4.22 13.03 17.65
C LEU A 122 -4.89 14.31 17.16
N PHE A 123 -5.78 14.22 16.17
CA PHE A 123 -6.53 15.37 15.64
C PHE A 123 -7.88 15.58 16.33
N ASN A 124 -8.14 14.88 17.43
CA ASN A 124 -9.39 14.95 18.21
C ASN A 124 -10.66 14.90 17.33
N THR A 125 -10.64 14.08 16.28
CA THR A 125 -11.72 14.00 15.28
C THR A 125 -12.46 12.68 15.44
N ASP A 126 -13.79 12.74 15.54
CA ASP A 126 -14.60 11.53 15.61
C ASP A 126 -14.77 10.90 14.22
N LEU A 127 -13.95 9.88 13.93
CA LEU A 127 -14.02 9.11 12.69
C LEU A 127 -15.01 7.93 12.75
N ARG A 128 -15.65 7.66 13.90
CA ARG A 128 -16.59 6.54 14.07
C ARG A 128 -17.74 6.55 13.06
N PRO A 129 -18.45 7.68 12.80
CA PRO A 129 -19.56 7.68 11.86
C PRO A 129 -19.13 7.43 10.41
N VAL A 130 -17.90 7.79 10.07
CA VAL A 130 -17.35 7.67 8.72
C VAL A 130 -16.42 6.46 8.55
N MET A 131 -16.29 5.61 9.57
CA MET A 131 -15.30 4.54 9.60
C MET A 131 -15.51 3.52 8.47
N VAL A 132 -16.76 3.15 8.19
CA VAL A 132 -17.10 2.20 7.11
C VAL A 132 -16.80 2.77 5.71
N PRO A 133 -17.31 3.96 5.34
CA PRO A 133 -16.99 4.53 4.03
C PRO A 133 -15.49 4.87 3.90
N LEU A 134 -14.83 5.30 4.98
CA LEU A 134 -13.40 5.57 4.99
C LEU A 134 -12.59 4.29 4.75
N ALA A 135 -12.91 3.20 5.47
CA ALA A 135 -12.26 1.91 5.28
C ALA A 135 -12.43 1.40 3.84
N THR A 136 -13.58 1.63 3.22
CA THR A 136 -13.82 1.26 1.82
C THR A 136 -12.90 2.01 0.87
N VAL A 137 -12.78 3.34 1.04
CA VAL A 137 -11.86 4.17 0.24
C VAL A 137 -10.41 3.71 0.42
N VAL A 138 -10.00 3.47 1.67
CA VAL A 138 -8.66 3.02 2.02
C VAL A 138 -8.35 1.68 1.36
N VAL A 139 -9.17 0.64 1.58
CA VAL A 139 -8.93 -0.69 1.03
C VAL A 139 -8.79 -0.69 -0.50
N ILE A 140 -9.64 0.06 -1.21
CA ILE A 140 -9.60 0.16 -2.67
C ILE A 140 -8.28 0.80 -3.11
N HIS A 141 -7.98 2.01 -2.64
CA HIS A 141 -6.79 2.72 -3.11
C HIS A 141 -5.49 2.08 -2.64
N THR A 142 -5.48 1.41 -1.48
CA THR A 142 -4.35 0.62 -1.00
C THR A 142 -4.11 -0.61 -1.89
N ALA A 143 -5.16 -1.21 -2.46
CA ALA A 143 -5.01 -2.31 -3.43
C ALA A 143 -4.28 -1.86 -4.70
N GLY A 144 -4.67 -0.73 -5.31
CA GLY A 144 -3.95 -0.15 -6.45
C GLY A 144 -2.52 0.22 -6.13
N TYR A 145 -2.32 0.84 -4.96
CA TYR A 145 -1.01 1.25 -4.48
C TYR A 145 -0.05 0.06 -4.38
N VAL A 146 -0.51 -1.04 -3.80
CA VAL A 146 0.27 -2.26 -3.64
C VAL A 146 0.47 -2.99 -4.96
N ALA A 147 -0.52 -2.99 -5.87
CA ALA A 147 -0.39 -3.60 -7.19
C ALA A 147 0.77 -2.98 -7.98
N VAL A 148 0.83 -1.65 -8.01
CA VAL A 148 1.91 -0.88 -8.64
C VAL A 148 3.25 -1.13 -7.93
N GLY A 149 3.24 -1.01 -6.60
CA GLY A 149 4.45 -1.18 -5.79
C GLY A 149 5.08 -2.57 -5.89
N THR A 150 4.26 -3.62 -5.94
CA THR A 150 4.73 -5.01 -6.09
C THR A 150 5.38 -5.23 -7.46
N LEU A 151 4.81 -4.66 -8.53
CA LEU A 151 5.36 -4.77 -9.88
C LEU A 151 6.75 -4.10 -9.96
N PHE A 152 6.85 -2.85 -9.51
CA PHE A 152 8.13 -2.14 -9.52
C PHE A 152 9.15 -2.79 -8.59
N SER A 153 8.73 -3.35 -7.46
CA SER A 153 9.64 -4.02 -6.54
C SER A 153 10.25 -5.26 -7.19
N ALA A 154 9.45 -6.05 -7.91
CA ALA A 154 9.94 -7.16 -8.70
C ALA A 154 10.96 -6.74 -9.77
N MET A 155 10.70 -5.66 -10.52
CA MET A 155 11.64 -5.12 -11.52
C MET A 155 12.97 -4.70 -10.90
N THR A 156 12.94 -4.09 -9.72
CA THR A 156 14.14 -3.53 -9.09
C THR A 156 15.08 -4.57 -8.49
N LEU A 157 14.66 -5.84 -8.39
CA LEU A 157 15.50 -6.93 -7.86
C LEU A 157 16.74 -7.20 -8.71
N LYS A 158 16.65 -7.05 -10.03
CA LYS A 158 17.75 -7.31 -10.97
C LYS A 158 18.72 -6.13 -11.10
N VAL A 159 18.36 -4.95 -10.58
CA VAL A 159 19.14 -3.72 -10.74
C VAL A 159 20.02 -3.46 -9.52
N ARG A 160 21.33 -3.30 -9.74
CA ARG A 160 22.27 -2.90 -8.68
C ARG A 160 21.91 -1.49 -8.20
N ARG A 161 21.38 -1.37 -6.97
CA ARG A 161 20.75 -0.16 -6.37
C ARG A 161 19.30 0.12 -6.77
N GLY A 162 18.55 -0.87 -7.27
CA GLY A 162 17.14 -0.73 -7.62
C GLY A 162 16.23 -0.24 -6.47
N HIS A 163 16.63 -0.45 -5.22
CA HIS A 163 15.90 0.04 -4.04
C HIS A 163 15.71 1.57 -4.01
N LEU A 164 16.57 2.35 -4.69
CA LEU A 164 16.41 3.80 -4.83
C LEU A 164 15.46 4.21 -5.96
N LEU A 165 15.29 3.34 -6.97
CA LEU A 165 14.40 3.58 -8.11
C LEU A 165 12.94 3.35 -7.73
N LEU A 166 12.69 2.40 -6.82
CA LEU A 166 11.34 2.04 -6.41
C LEU A 166 10.52 3.23 -5.88
N PRO A 167 10.97 4.02 -4.90
CA PRO A 167 10.19 5.15 -4.40
C PRO A 167 9.88 6.18 -5.48
N VAL A 168 10.86 6.48 -6.35
CA VAL A 168 10.70 7.50 -7.40
C VAL A 168 9.68 7.05 -8.44
N LEU A 169 9.80 5.81 -8.94
CA LEU A 169 8.87 5.26 -9.93
C LEU A 169 7.48 5.07 -9.33
N GLN A 170 7.41 4.47 -8.15
CA GLN A 170 6.16 4.20 -7.47
C GLN A 170 5.40 5.49 -7.19
N LEU A 171 6.03 6.52 -6.60
CA LEU A 171 5.35 7.78 -6.34
C LEU A 171 4.90 8.44 -7.64
N THR A 172 5.76 8.50 -8.66
CA THR A 172 5.43 9.13 -9.94
C THR A 172 4.20 8.49 -10.58
N VAL A 173 4.15 7.15 -10.62
CA VAL A 173 3.05 6.40 -11.24
C VAL A 173 1.79 6.42 -10.39
N THR A 174 1.92 6.51 -9.06
CA THR A 174 0.80 6.46 -8.12
C THR A 174 0.20 7.84 -7.86
N ILE A 175 0.80 8.95 -8.33
CA ILE A 175 0.23 10.31 -8.20
C ILE A 175 -1.27 10.38 -8.57
N PRO A 176 -1.74 9.85 -9.72
CA PRO A 176 -3.15 9.91 -10.08
C PRO A 176 -4.04 9.15 -9.07
N LEU A 177 -3.56 7.99 -8.61
CA LEU A 177 -4.25 7.19 -7.60
C LEU A 177 -4.28 7.93 -6.25
N LEU A 178 -3.18 8.53 -5.81
CA LEU A 178 -3.10 9.30 -4.57
C LEU A 178 -4.01 10.52 -4.62
N MET A 179 -4.06 11.24 -5.74
CA MET A 179 -4.99 12.36 -5.91
C MET A 179 -6.44 11.89 -5.78
N SER A 180 -6.78 10.78 -6.43
CA SER A 180 -8.09 10.15 -6.30
C SER A 180 -8.40 9.76 -4.86
N ALA A 181 -7.44 9.17 -4.16
CA ALA A 181 -7.58 8.70 -2.80
C ALA A 181 -7.82 9.85 -1.81
N VAL A 182 -7.05 10.94 -1.95
CA VAL A 182 -7.20 12.17 -1.16
C VAL A 182 -8.57 12.79 -1.40
N LYS A 183 -9.01 12.91 -2.65
CA LYS A 183 -10.31 13.48 -3.00
C LYS A 183 -11.48 12.62 -2.54
N ALA A 184 -11.38 11.30 -2.68
CA ALA A 184 -12.37 10.34 -2.18
C ALA A 184 -12.49 10.44 -0.64
N THR A 185 -11.35 10.48 0.05
CA THR A 185 -11.30 10.58 1.52
C THR A 185 -11.89 11.90 2.00
N SER A 186 -11.53 13.02 1.36
CA SER A 186 -12.13 14.34 1.63
C SER A 186 -13.65 14.32 1.44
N GLY A 187 -14.13 13.71 0.34
CA GLY A 187 -15.57 13.57 0.09
C GLY A 187 -16.30 12.77 1.18
N VAL A 188 -15.69 11.70 1.70
CA VAL A 188 -16.24 10.92 2.82
C VAL A 188 -16.26 11.74 4.11
N LEU A 189 -15.18 12.44 4.44
CA LEU A 189 -15.10 13.23 5.67
C LEU A 189 -16.13 14.37 5.70
N VAL A 190 -16.36 15.03 4.55
CA VAL A 190 -17.31 16.14 4.45
C VAL A 190 -18.76 15.66 4.42
N THR A 191 -19.07 14.63 3.64
CA THR A 191 -20.47 14.20 3.43
C THR A 191 -20.94 13.11 4.40
N GLY A 192 -20.01 12.47 5.09
CA GLY A 192 -20.29 11.31 5.94
C GLY A 192 -20.66 10.03 5.18
N THR A 193 -20.70 10.06 3.84
CA THR A 193 -21.22 8.95 3.03
C THR A 193 -20.27 8.54 1.92
N LEU A 194 -20.40 7.29 1.46
CA LEU A 194 -19.64 6.79 0.31
C LEU A 194 -20.03 7.51 -0.99
N ALA A 195 -21.24 8.08 -1.07
CA ALA A 195 -21.69 8.85 -2.22
C ALA A 195 -20.81 10.08 -2.47
N GLY A 196 -20.30 10.73 -1.41
CA GLY A 196 -19.36 11.85 -1.52
C GLY A 196 -18.02 11.47 -2.17
N ALA A 197 -17.63 10.19 -2.13
CA ALA A 197 -16.44 9.68 -2.80
C ALA A 197 -16.71 9.19 -4.23
N GLY A 198 -17.95 9.17 -4.71
CA GLY A 198 -18.37 8.28 -5.79
C GLY A 198 -17.62 8.40 -7.12
N ILE A 199 -17.19 9.60 -7.53
CA ILE A 199 -16.42 9.77 -8.78
C ILE A 199 -14.96 9.35 -8.59
N TRP A 200 -14.34 9.76 -7.49
CA TRP A 200 -12.95 9.47 -7.19
C TRP A 200 -12.77 7.99 -6.84
N LEU A 201 -13.70 7.39 -6.12
CA LEU A 201 -13.70 5.95 -5.87
C LEU A 201 -13.77 5.14 -7.16
N ARG A 202 -14.52 5.60 -8.18
CA ARG A 202 -14.52 4.99 -9.52
C ARG A 202 -13.19 5.14 -10.24
N VAL A 203 -12.54 6.30 -10.13
CA VAL A 203 -11.19 6.53 -10.68
C VAL A 203 -10.19 5.56 -10.06
N GLY A 204 -10.25 5.38 -8.73
CA GLY A 204 -9.44 4.39 -8.01
C GLY A 204 -9.67 2.97 -8.53
N ILE A 205 -10.92 2.51 -8.59
CA ILE A 205 -11.24 1.16 -9.10
C ILE A 205 -10.74 0.96 -10.53
N VAL A 206 -10.93 1.92 -11.43
CA VAL A 206 -10.45 1.81 -12.82
C VAL A 206 -8.93 1.74 -12.85
N TYR A 207 -8.25 2.55 -12.05
CA TYR A 207 -6.79 2.49 -11.92
C TYR A 207 -6.33 1.11 -11.43
N ASP A 208 -6.97 0.58 -10.39
CA ASP A 208 -6.64 -0.74 -9.81
C ASP A 208 -6.80 -1.85 -10.85
N ILE A 209 -7.89 -1.84 -11.62
CA ILE A 209 -8.14 -2.83 -12.68
C ILE A 209 -7.04 -2.73 -13.75
N ILE A 210 -6.73 -1.52 -14.22
CA ILE A 210 -5.70 -1.31 -15.24
C ILE A 210 -4.36 -1.84 -14.76
N PHE A 211 -3.94 -1.50 -13.53
CA PHE A 211 -2.64 -1.90 -13.02
C PHE A 211 -2.57 -3.36 -12.60
N LEU A 212 -3.64 -3.96 -12.06
CA LEU A 212 -3.67 -5.40 -11.78
C LEU A 212 -3.56 -6.22 -13.07
N VAL A 213 -4.31 -5.83 -14.11
CA VAL A 213 -4.22 -6.49 -15.42
C VAL A 213 -2.84 -6.27 -16.03
N ALA A 214 -2.37 -5.02 -16.12
CA ALA A 214 -1.04 -4.72 -16.67
C ALA A 214 0.07 -5.44 -15.91
N ALA A 215 0.05 -5.43 -14.59
CA ALA A 215 1.05 -6.10 -13.77
C ALA A 215 0.98 -7.62 -13.95
N SER A 216 -0.20 -8.23 -14.01
CA SER A 216 -0.34 -9.67 -14.24
C SER A 216 0.22 -10.11 -15.60
N LEU A 217 0.08 -9.28 -16.64
CA LEU A 217 0.59 -9.55 -17.99
C LEU A 217 2.09 -9.25 -18.13
N LEU A 218 2.59 -8.20 -17.48
CA LEU A 218 3.99 -7.79 -17.56
C LEU A 218 4.90 -8.65 -16.67
N PHE A 219 4.37 -9.28 -15.63
CA PHE A 219 5.20 -9.98 -14.64
C PHE A 219 5.99 -11.16 -15.23
N GLU A 220 5.40 -11.93 -16.13
CA GLU A 220 6.07 -13.07 -16.78
C GLU A 220 7.24 -12.59 -17.68
N PRO A 221 7.04 -11.68 -18.66
CA PRO A 221 8.14 -11.11 -19.46
C PRO A 221 9.27 -10.50 -18.62
N LEU A 222 8.94 -9.79 -17.53
CA LEU A 222 9.93 -9.11 -16.70
C LEU A 222 10.84 -10.07 -15.92
N ILE A 223 10.38 -11.30 -15.70
CA ILE A 223 11.15 -12.28 -14.94
C ILE A 223 12.00 -13.15 -15.87
N GLU A 224 11.56 -13.36 -17.11
CA GLU A 224 12.31 -14.12 -18.11
C GLU A 224 13.54 -13.37 -18.67
N ASP A 225 13.50 -12.04 -18.76
CA ASP A 225 14.61 -11.18 -19.24
C ASP A 225 15.66 -10.82 -18.16
#